data_AF-A0A3M6UIN7-F1
#
_entry.id   AF-A0A3M6UIN7-F1
#
_cell.length_a   1.000
_cell.length_b   1.000
_cell.length_c   1.000
_cell.angle_alpha   90.00
_cell.angle_beta   90.00
_cell.angle_gamma   90.00
#
_symmetry.space_group_name_H-M   'P 1'
#
loop_
_entity.id
_entity.type
_entity.pdbx_description
1 polymer ?
#
loop_
_entity_poly.entity_id
_entity_poly.type
_entity_poly.pdbx_seq_one_letter_code
_entity_poly.pdbx_strand_id
1 'polypeptide(L)'
;MAHPACGKKLTDRINFGIALEGVPDNLAPFVHDSTRKRQGIEEALKQADGSSETVVNTLREYVVMNTTLKSILQKVNGSITNEDEDEEKMKQSLNSLKTAASIFETAKSWASLIQGSKDLTVPILSALYLQSLAEGQTVTIRRAVSKDHKASLISELCHDVSQKYTAAAGEVDASHHEGQKWSTYLRFQGETYMALARCYQGVHLLETEEKCGDSIVVLGEGFKHLSQATHLSKEYDKIKPKTKLHLAESAQFEKVKKVLNENKAKSDRENNLIYHQKLPEECPPPLDPKCVVHVTALELPSGEDHTLTVLETSDVAQSEGEVEAGALDAGTS
;
A
#
# COMPACT_ATOMS: atom_id res chain seq x y z
N MET A 1 9.99 -6.88 1.96
CA MET A 1 11.06 -7.17 0.98
C MET A 1 10.71 -6.42 -0.30
N ALA A 2 11.55 -5.49 -0.75
CA ALA A 2 11.19 -4.54 -1.81
C ALA A 2 11.20 -5.16 -3.21
N HIS A 3 10.13 -4.92 -3.97
CA HIS A 3 9.91 -5.37 -5.36
C HIS A 3 10.65 -4.46 -6.35
N PRO A 4 11.12 -4.96 -7.52
CA PRO A 4 11.87 -4.15 -8.51
C PRO A 4 11.07 -2.98 -9.13
N ALA A 5 9.74 -3.02 -9.12
CA ALA A 5 8.89 -1.88 -9.50
C ALA A 5 8.74 -0.82 -8.39
N CYS A 6 9.35 -1.07 -7.22
CA CYS A 6 9.32 -0.22 -6.04
C CYS A 6 10.75 0.07 -5.57
N GLY A 7 11.66 0.33 -6.52
CA GLY A 7 12.87 1.07 -6.18
C GLY A 7 12.45 2.42 -5.59
N LYS A 8 13.03 2.81 -4.45
CA LYS A 8 12.90 4.19 -3.97
C LYS A 8 13.30 5.09 -5.14
N LYS A 9 12.40 5.95 -5.60
CA LYS A 9 12.74 6.89 -6.66
C LYS A 9 13.75 7.87 -6.11
N LEU A 10 14.92 7.89 -6.72
CA LEU A 10 15.88 8.96 -6.52
C LEU A 10 15.38 10.14 -7.34
N THR A 11 15.11 11.24 -6.66
CA THR A 11 14.87 12.52 -7.29
C THR A 11 16.20 13.10 -7.74
N ASP A 12 16.26 13.61 -8.97
CA ASP A 12 17.36 14.51 -9.34
C ASP A 12 17.30 15.76 -8.45
N ARG A 13 18.47 16.37 -8.19
CA ARG A 13 18.57 17.63 -7.43
C ARG A 13 17.74 18.70 -8.15
N ILE A 14 16.57 19.03 -7.61
CA ILE A 14 15.85 20.23 -8.03
C ILE A 14 16.50 21.39 -7.27
N ASN A 15 17.18 22.26 -8.01
CA ASN A 15 17.68 23.50 -7.47
C ASN A 15 16.56 24.55 -7.55
N PHE A 16 15.79 24.70 -6.47
CA PHE A 16 14.75 25.73 -6.38
C PHE A 16 15.31 27.15 -6.54
N GLY A 17 16.62 27.35 -6.35
CA GLY A 17 17.29 28.63 -6.63
C GLY A 17 17.34 28.99 -8.11
N ILE A 18 17.33 28.01 -9.02
CA ILE A 18 17.30 28.25 -10.47
C ILE A 18 15.84 28.32 -10.98
N ALA A 19 14.93 27.54 -10.39
CA ALA A 19 13.51 27.53 -10.77
C ALA A 19 12.75 28.80 -10.33
N LEU A 20 13.36 29.64 -9.47
CA LEU A 20 12.76 30.84 -8.87
C LEU A 20 13.65 32.09 -9.07
N GLU A 21 14.51 32.09 -10.08
CA GLU A 21 15.29 33.26 -10.46
C GLU A 21 14.32 34.41 -10.82
N GLY A 22 14.22 35.42 -9.95
CA GLY A 22 13.25 36.53 -10.05
C GLY A 22 12.14 36.57 -8.99
N VAL A 23 12.14 35.69 -7.99
CA VAL A 23 11.21 35.78 -6.84
C VAL A 23 11.65 36.87 -5.85
N PRO A 24 10.74 37.70 -5.32
CA PRO A 24 11.09 38.78 -4.40
C PRO A 24 11.75 38.29 -3.09
N ASP A 25 12.66 39.08 -2.53
CA ASP A 25 13.51 38.73 -1.37
C ASP A 25 12.72 38.30 -0.11
N ASN A 26 11.46 38.69 0.00
CA ASN A 26 10.56 38.33 1.10
C ASN A 26 10.15 36.85 1.11
N LEU A 27 10.32 36.13 0.00
CA LEU A 27 10.00 34.70 -0.13
C LEU A 27 11.25 33.79 -0.01
N ALA A 28 12.45 34.37 0.03
CA ALA A 28 13.70 33.62 0.20
C ALA A 28 13.74 32.73 1.46
N PRO A 29 13.19 33.14 2.63
CA PRO A 29 13.14 32.27 3.81
C PRO A 29 12.26 31.02 3.62
N PHE A 30 11.16 31.15 2.86
CA PHE A 30 10.23 30.07 2.56
C PHE A 30 10.82 29.07 1.56
N VAL A 31 11.52 29.56 0.54
CA VAL A 31 12.26 28.74 -0.44
C VAL A 31 13.39 27.97 0.24
N HIS A 32 14.12 28.62 1.14
CA HIS A 32 15.19 27.99 1.92
C HIS A 32 14.65 26.91 2.87
N ASP A 33 13.53 27.16 3.55
CA ASP A 33 12.90 26.18 4.44
C ASP A 33 12.35 24.97 3.68
N SER A 34 11.71 25.19 2.53
CA SER A 34 11.21 24.14 1.64
C SER A 34 12.35 23.27 1.08
N THR A 35 13.46 23.90 0.68
CA THR A 35 14.66 23.19 0.18
C THR A 35 15.32 22.36 1.28
N ARG A 36 15.47 22.92 2.49
CA ARG A 36 16.01 22.22 3.66
C ARG A 36 15.16 21.01 4.06
N LYS A 37 13.83 21.16 4.10
CA LYS A 37 12.89 20.10 4.46
C LYS A 37 12.88 18.95 3.45
N ARG A 38 12.90 19.29 2.16
CA ARG A 38 13.07 18.29 1.09
C ARG A 38 14.37 17.52 1.25
N GLN A 39 15.49 18.21 1.49
CA GLN A 39 16.78 17.57 1.66
C GLN A 39 16.77 16.64 2.88
N GLY A 40 16.10 17.02 3.97
CA GLY A 40 15.86 16.14 5.12
C GLY A 40 15.06 14.87 4.79
N ILE A 41 14.04 14.96 3.92
CA ILE A 41 13.27 13.79 3.46
C ILE A 41 14.12 12.91 2.52
N GLU A 42 14.87 13.50 1.60
CA GLU A 42 15.77 12.77 0.70
C GLU A 42 16.87 12.05 1.50
N GLU A 43 17.38 12.66 2.57
CA GLU A 43 18.38 12.07 3.48
C GLU A 43 17.76 10.98 4.38
N ALA A 44 16.56 11.20 4.92
CA ALA A 44 15.81 10.17 5.66
C ALA A 44 15.44 8.96 4.79
N LEU A 45 15.15 9.19 3.50
CA LEU A 45 14.93 8.11 2.54
C LEU A 45 16.22 7.36 2.16
N LYS A 46 17.40 7.96 2.36
CA LYS A 46 18.72 7.35 2.10
C LYS A 46 19.28 6.59 3.31
N GLN A 47 18.99 7.02 4.54
CA GLN A 47 19.43 6.33 5.76
C GLN A 47 18.57 5.08 5.98
N ALA A 48 19.15 3.93 5.64
CA ALA A 48 18.50 2.64 5.63
C ALA A 48 18.85 1.87 6.92
N ASP A 49 18.14 2.18 7.98
CA ASP A 49 18.10 1.39 9.20
C ASP A 49 16.65 1.28 9.68
N GLY A 50 15.80 0.78 8.77
CA GLY A 50 14.71 -0.17 9.05
C GLY A 50 13.60 0.22 10.03
N SER A 51 13.67 1.35 10.73
CA SER A 51 12.60 1.85 11.56
C SER A 51 11.65 2.61 10.63
N SER A 52 10.48 2.01 10.41
CA SER A 52 9.38 2.66 9.67
C SER A 52 8.98 3.99 10.31
N GLU A 53 9.35 4.21 11.57
CA GLU A 53 9.01 5.35 12.40
C GLU A 53 9.71 6.64 11.93
N THR A 54 11.02 6.65 11.65
CA THR A 54 11.71 7.89 11.27
C THR A 54 11.25 8.41 9.90
N VAL A 55 11.13 7.53 8.90
CA VAL A 55 10.70 7.90 7.54
C VAL A 55 9.23 8.32 7.52
N VAL A 56 8.37 7.64 8.29
CA VAL A 56 6.95 8.01 8.44
C VAL A 56 6.80 9.28 9.28
N ASN A 57 7.67 9.53 10.27
CA ASN A 57 7.70 10.76 11.06
C ASN A 57 8.15 11.95 10.22
N THR A 58 9.18 11.80 9.38
CA THR A 58 9.64 12.88 8.48
C THR A 58 8.65 13.16 7.35
N LEU A 59 7.97 12.12 6.80
CA LEU A 59 6.87 12.31 5.84
C LEU A 59 5.60 12.88 6.50
N ARG A 60 5.31 12.52 7.76
CA ARG A 60 4.25 13.17 8.57
C ARG A 60 4.60 14.60 8.92
N GLU A 61 5.86 14.92 9.23
CA GLU A 61 6.31 16.29 9.50
C GLU A 61 6.19 17.18 8.25
N TYR A 62 6.28 16.60 7.05
CA TYR A 62 6.08 17.31 5.78
C TYR A 62 4.61 17.47 5.39
N VAL A 63 3.73 16.54 5.79
CA VAL A 63 2.29 16.55 5.44
C VAL A 63 1.40 17.11 6.57
N VAL A 64 1.84 17.05 7.83
CA VAL A 64 1.07 17.37 9.03
C VAL A 64 1.81 18.39 9.90
N MET A 65 2.18 19.53 9.30
CA MET A 65 2.47 20.75 10.04
C MET A 65 1.20 21.58 10.25
N ASN A 66 0.06 20.94 10.55
CA ASN A 66 -1.02 21.65 11.19
C ASN A 66 -1.74 20.81 12.26
N THR A 67 -1.50 21.20 13.52
CA THR A 67 -2.28 20.97 14.76
C THR A 67 -2.04 19.69 15.62
N THR A 68 -1.24 19.86 16.68
CA THR A 68 -1.68 19.63 18.08
C THR A 68 -2.08 18.23 18.58
N LEU A 69 -1.40 17.13 18.21
CA LEU A 69 -1.55 15.85 18.95
C LEU A 69 -0.22 15.24 19.42
N LYS A 70 0.75 16.10 19.68
CA LYS A 70 1.90 15.82 20.56
C LYS A 70 1.51 15.69 22.05
N SER A 71 0.24 15.83 22.43
CA SER A 71 -0.15 15.91 23.85
C SER A 71 -0.71 14.62 24.48
N ILE A 72 -0.91 13.51 23.74
CA ILE A 72 -1.58 12.31 24.33
C ILE A 72 -0.87 10.99 23.96
N LEU A 73 0.43 11.02 23.68
CA LEU A 73 1.28 9.81 23.64
C LEU A 73 2.22 9.81 24.85
N GLN A 74 1.62 9.90 26.04
CA GLN A 74 2.33 9.72 27.30
C GLN A 74 1.94 8.39 27.95
N LYS A 75 2.98 7.62 28.30
CA LYS A 75 3.05 6.46 29.22
C LYS A 75 3.02 5.07 28.59
N VAL A 76 4.22 4.64 28.18
CA VAL A 76 4.62 3.23 28.10
C VAL A 76 5.32 2.85 29.41
N ASN A 77 4.86 1.78 30.05
CA ASN A 77 5.73 0.75 30.64
C ASN A 77 4.92 -0.51 30.94
N GLY A 78 5.25 -1.60 30.26
CA GLY A 78 4.76 -2.95 30.52
C GLY A 78 5.60 -3.95 29.74
N SER A 79 6.08 -4.99 30.42
CA SER A 79 6.91 -6.06 29.84
C SER A 79 6.11 -6.82 28.78
N ILE A 80 6.49 -6.68 27.52
CA ILE A 80 5.84 -7.32 26.37
C ILE A 80 6.47 -8.71 26.19
N THR A 81 5.65 -9.75 26.07
CA THR A 81 6.12 -11.12 25.77
C THR A 81 6.24 -11.31 24.26
N ASN A 82 6.97 -12.35 23.81
CA ASN A 82 7.24 -12.57 22.37
C ASN A 82 5.98 -12.63 21.47
N GLU A 83 4.83 -13.07 21.99
CA GLU A 83 3.56 -13.10 21.24
C GLU A 83 2.94 -11.70 21.09
N ASP A 84 3.06 -10.86 22.12
CA ASP A 84 2.56 -9.48 22.11
C ASP A 84 3.39 -8.59 21.17
N GLU A 85 4.70 -8.85 21.06
CA GLU A 85 5.57 -8.16 20.10
C GLU A 85 5.18 -8.44 18.64
N ASP A 86 4.82 -9.68 18.33
CA ASP A 86 4.42 -10.06 16.97
C ASP A 86 3.03 -9.51 16.62
N GLU A 87 2.12 -9.40 17.60
CA GLU A 87 0.83 -8.74 17.40
C GLU A 87 0.98 -7.23 17.12
N GLU A 88 1.85 -6.54 17.86
CA GLU A 88 2.12 -5.12 17.61
C GLU A 88 2.79 -4.89 16.25
N LYS A 89 3.75 -5.73 15.85
CA LYS A 89 4.35 -5.67 14.49
C LYS A 89 3.30 -5.87 13.39
N MET A 90 2.33 -6.76 13.60
CA MET A 90 1.21 -6.96 12.66
C MET A 90 0.32 -5.71 12.58
N LYS A 91 -0.04 -5.10 13.71
CA LYS A 91 -0.83 -3.85 13.74
C LYS A 91 -0.10 -2.70 13.04
N GLN A 92 1.20 -2.52 13.32
CA GLN A 92 2.02 -1.50 12.67
C GLN A 92 2.09 -1.70 11.15
N SER A 93 2.30 -2.94 10.71
CA SER A 93 2.31 -3.30 9.28
C SER A 93 0.97 -2.98 8.62
N LEU A 94 -0.15 -3.38 9.23
CA LEU A 94 -1.50 -3.10 8.73
C LEU A 94 -1.76 -1.59 8.64
N ASN A 95 -1.42 -0.83 9.67
CA ASN A 95 -1.60 0.63 9.69
C ASN A 95 -0.76 1.32 8.60
N SER A 96 0.45 0.83 8.35
CA SER A 96 1.34 1.34 7.30
C SER A 96 0.75 1.10 5.91
N LEU A 97 0.23 -0.11 5.66
CA LEU A 97 -0.43 -0.47 4.40
C LEU A 97 -1.72 0.31 4.17
N LYS A 98 -2.52 0.53 5.21
CA LYS A 98 -3.70 1.41 5.15
C LYS A 98 -3.33 2.85 4.82
N THR A 99 -2.25 3.35 5.42
CA THR A 99 -1.75 4.71 5.16
C THR A 99 -1.27 4.82 3.70
N ALA A 100 -0.52 3.84 3.21
CA ALA A 100 -0.07 3.80 1.82
C ALA A 100 -1.25 3.78 0.84
N ALA A 101 -2.24 2.90 1.07
CA ALA A 101 -3.47 2.87 0.28
C ALA A 101 -4.18 4.23 0.28
N SER A 102 -4.29 4.88 1.44
CA SER A 102 -4.91 6.20 1.57
C SER A 102 -4.19 7.26 0.72
N ILE A 103 -2.85 7.24 0.73
CA ILE A 103 -2.03 8.16 -0.07
C ILE A 103 -2.26 7.91 -1.56
N PHE A 104 -2.24 6.65 -2.02
CA PHE A 104 -2.45 6.34 -3.43
C PHE A 104 -3.84 6.72 -3.90
N GLU A 105 -4.88 6.48 -3.08
CA GLU A 105 -6.25 6.87 -3.40
C GLU A 105 -6.38 8.39 -3.54
N THR A 106 -5.79 9.14 -2.61
CA THR A 106 -5.82 10.61 -2.64
C THR A 106 -5.04 11.15 -3.84
N ALA A 107 -3.88 10.56 -4.13
CA ALA A 107 -3.03 10.96 -5.25
C ALA A 107 -3.68 10.78 -6.62
N LYS A 108 -4.70 9.92 -6.77
CA LYS A 108 -5.46 9.80 -8.03
C LYS A 108 -6.08 11.11 -8.45
N SER A 109 -6.53 11.93 -7.49
CA SER A 109 -7.10 13.26 -7.76
C SER A 109 -6.09 14.25 -8.35
N TRP A 110 -4.78 14.00 -8.15
CA TRP A 110 -3.69 14.84 -8.65
C TRP A 110 -3.06 14.29 -9.94
N ALA A 111 -3.44 13.10 -10.38
CA ALA A 111 -2.85 12.45 -11.54
C ALA A 111 -2.97 13.31 -12.81
N SER A 112 -4.08 14.05 -12.96
CA SER A 112 -4.30 14.96 -14.10
C SER A 112 -3.47 16.25 -14.00
N LEU A 113 -3.06 16.65 -12.80
CA LEU A 113 -2.27 17.85 -12.53
C LEU A 113 -0.76 17.61 -12.77
N ILE A 114 -0.31 16.35 -12.68
CA ILE A 114 1.10 15.99 -12.78
C ILE A 114 1.37 15.42 -14.18
N GLN A 115 1.60 16.29 -15.15
CA GLN A 115 1.95 15.88 -16.51
C GLN A 115 3.39 15.34 -16.60
N GLY A 116 3.58 14.31 -17.44
CA GLY A 116 4.91 13.75 -17.75
C GLY A 116 5.41 12.64 -16.79
N SER A 117 4.74 12.40 -15.66
CA SER A 117 5.11 11.29 -14.77
C SER A 117 4.45 9.98 -15.22
N LYS A 118 5.26 9.01 -15.64
CA LYS A 118 4.76 7.68 -16.03
C LYS A 118 4.20 6.88 -14.86
N ASP A 119 4.59 7.22 -13.64
CA ASP A 119 4.29 6.44 -12.43
C ASP A 119 3.13 6.99 -11.59
N LEU A 120 2.66 8.20 -11.91
CA LEU A 120 1.53 8.84 -11.22
C LEU A 120 0.28 8.83 -12.08
N THR A 121 0.18 7.86 -12.98
CA THR A 121 -1.01 7.62 -13.77
C THR A 121 -2.10 6.98 -12.91
N VAL A 122 -3.36 7.26 -13.23
CA VAL A 122 -4.52 6.69 -12.52
C VAL A 122 -4.47 5.15 -12.45
N PRO A 123 -4.11 4.41 -13.51
CA PRO A 123 -4.01 2.95 -13.43
C PRO A 123 -2.93 2.47 -12.46
N ILE A 124 -1.73 3.07 -12.46
CA ILE A 124 -0.66 2.68 -11.53
C ILE A 124 -1.04 2.97 -10.08
N LEU A 125 -1.62 4.14 -9.81
CA LEU A 125 -2.11 4.48 -8.47
C LEU A 125 -3.24 3.55 -8.03
N SER A 126 -4.11 3.11 -8.95
CA SER A 126 -5.16 2.13 -8.67
C SER A 126 -4.59 0.75 -8.37
N ALA A 127 -3.61 0.28 -9.13
CA ALA A 127 -2.90 -0.96 -8.86
C ALA A 127 -2.21 -0.94 -7.48
N LEU A 128 -1.51 0.15 -7.14
CA LEU A 128 -0.83 0.31 -5.84
C LEU A 128 -1.82 0.39 -4.68
N TYR A 129 -2.96 1.07 -4.85
CA TYR A 129 -4.04 1.11 -3.89
C TYR A 129 -4.59 -0.30 -3.61
N LEU A 130 -4.98 -1.03 -4.66
CA LEU A 130 -5.54 -2.37 -4.56
C LEU A 130 -4.53 -3.36 -3.97
N GLN A 131 -3.26 -3.29 -4.38
CA GLN A 131 -2.18 -4.10 -3.80
C GLN A 131 -2.01 -3.82 -2.30
N SER A 132 -2.00 -2.55 -1.89
CA SER A 132 -1.84 -2.17 -0.48
C SER A 132 -3.00 -2.68 0.38
N LEU A 133 -4.22 -2.62 -0.14
CA LEU A 133 -5.39 -3.21 0.52
C LEU A 133 -5.29 -4.72 0.62
N ALA A 134 -4.91 -5.39 -0.48
CA ALA A 134 -4.74 -6.84 -0.51
C ALA A 134 -3.70 -7.28 0.54
N GLU A 135 -2.52 -6.65 0.54
CA GLU A 135 -1.45 -6.89 1.51
C GLU A 135 -1.92 -6.64 2.95
N GLY A 136 -2.67 -5.57 3.20
CA GLY A 136 -3.24 -5.29 4.53
C GLY A 136 -4.20 -6.41 4.97
N GLN A 137 -5.06 -6.84 4.06
CA GLN A 137 -6.01 -7.93 4.30
C GLN A 137 -5.27 -9.26 4.56
N THR A 138 -4.10 -9.52 3.94
CA THR A 138 -3.26 -10.69 4.26
C THR A 138 -2.77 -10.72 5.70
N VAL A 139 -2.46 -9.56 6.29
CA VAL A 139 -2.11 -9.46 7.73
C VAL A 139 -3.29 -9.91 8.57
N THR A 140 -4.50 -9.49 8.20
CA THR A 140 -5.73 -9.89 8.88
C THR A 140 -6.01 -11.37 8.74
N ILE A 141 -5.77 -11.97 7.57
CA ILE A 141 -5.88 -13.43 7.35
C ILE A 141 -4.92 -14.18 8.26
N ARG A 142 -3.65 -13.76 8.34
CA ARG A 142 -2.66 -14.42 9.22
C ARG A 142 -3.11 -14.41 10.69
N ARG A 143 -3.65 -13.28 11.15
CA ARG A 143 -4.24 -13.16 12.49
C ARG A 143 -5.48 -14.03 12.65
N ALA A 144 -6.37 -14.06 11.66
CA ALA A 144 -7.59 -14.88 11.71
C ALA A 144 -7.25 -16.37 11.84
N VAL A 145 -6.24 -16.83 11.08
CA VAL A 145 -5.72 -18.19 11.18
C VAL A 145 -5.07 -18.45 12.53
N SER A 146 -4.26 -17.53 13.06
CA SER A 146 -3.58 -17.72 14.35
C SER A 146 -4.51 -17.70 15.57
N LYS A 147 -5.74 -17.21 15.41
CA LYS A 147 -6.77 -17.17 16.46
C LYS A 147 -7.88 -18.20 16.20
N ASP A 148 -7.63 -19.17 15.32
CA ASP A 148 -8.55 -20.26 14.98
C ASP A 148 -9.98 -19.78 14.65
N HIS A 149 -10.07 -18.69 13.86
CA HIS A 149 -11.37 -18.23 13.37
C HIS A 149 -12.01 -19.25 12.42
N LYS A 150 -13.33 -19.14 12.25
CA LYS A 150 -14.13 -20.01 11.36
C LYS A 150 -13.50 -20.10 9.96
N ALA A 151 -13.41 -21.31 9.43
CA ALA A 151 -12.87 -21.57 8.10
C ALA A 151 -13.63 -20.82 6.99
N SER A 152 -14.96 -20.68 7.10
CA SER A 152 -15.75 -19.87 6.17
C SER A 152 -15.26 -18.42 6.11
N LEU A 153 -15.08 -17.78 7.28
CA LEU A 153 -14.55 -16.41 7.34
C LEU A 153 -13.17 -16.32 6.69
N ILE A 154 -12.26 -17.24 7.00
CA ILE A 154 -10.91 -17.21 6.41
C ILE A 154 -10.97 -17.36 4.88
N SER A 155 -11.86 -18.23 4.38
CA SER A 155 -12.12 -18.39 2.94
C SER A 155 -12.62 -17.08 2.30
N GLU A 156 -13.62 -16.43 2.88
CA GLU A 156 -14.17 -15.15 2.41
C GLU A 156 -13.11 -14.05 2.36
N LEU A 157 -12.24 -13.96 3.39
CA LEU A 157 -11.14 -13.00 3.44
C LEU A 157 -10.09 -13.29 2.35
N CYS A 158 -9.76 -14.56 2.09
CA CYS A 158 -8.81 -14.96 1.04
C CYS A 158 -9.36 -14.71 -0.36
N HIS A 159 -10.66 -14.94 -0.57
CA HIS A 159 -11.31 -14.64 -1.86
C HIS A 159 -11.26 -13.14 -2.17
N ASP A 160 -11.53 -12.29 -1.17
CA ASP A 160 -11.38 -10.84 -1.28
C ASP A 160 -9.96 -10.41 -1.67
N VAL A 161 -8.92 -11.00 -1.05
CA VAL A 161 -7.52 -10.76 -1.42
C VAL A 161 -7.23 -11.17 -2.86
N SER A 162 -7.73 -12.34 -3.27
CA SER A 162 -7.55 -12.83 -4.65
C SER A 162 -8.15 -11.88 -5.67
N GLN A 163 -9.37 -11.39 -5.44
CA GLN A 163 -10.03 -10.43 -6.32
C GLN A 163 -9.26 -9.11 -6.40
N LYS A 164 -8.77 -8.58 -5.27
CA LYS A 164 -7.98 -7.35 -5.25
C LYS A 164 -6.68 -7.47 -6.03
N TYR A 165 -5.94 -8.58 -5.87
CA TYR A 165 -4.72 -8.82 -6.65
C TYR A 165 -5.01 -8.98 -8.14
N THR A 166 -6.10 -9.66 -8.49
CA THR A 166 -6.51 -9.84 -9.90
C THR A 166 -6.92 -8.51 -10.54
N ALA A 167 -7.69 -7.68 -9.82
CA ALA A 167 -8.04 -6.34 -10.26
C ALA A 167 -6.79 -5.46 -10.40
N ALA A 168 -5.89 -5.47 -9.41
CA ALA A 168 -4.63 -4.73 -9.48
C ALA A 168 -3.79 -5.14 -10.69
N ALA A 169 -3.75 -6.43 -11.02
CA ALA A 169 -3.01 -6.91 -12.18
C ALA A 169 -3.58 -6.40 -13.52
N GLY A 170 -4.89 -6.17 -13.59
CA GLY A 170 -5.58 -5.63 -14.76
C GLY A 170 -5.34 -4.13 -14.98
N GLU A 171 -5.00 -3.38 -13.93
CA GLU A 171 -4.66 -1.96 -14.01
C GLU A 171 -3.22 -1.71 -14.51
N VAL A 172 -2.34 -2.70 -14.40
CA VAL A 172 -0.93 -2.56 -14.77
C VAL A 172 -0.75 -2.75 -16.27
N ASP A 173 -0.15 -1.76 -16.95
CA ASP A 173 0.24 -1.90 -18.35
C ASP A 173 1.35 -2.94 -18.52
N ALA A 174 1.01 -4.06 -19.17
CA ALA A 174 1.92 -5.17 -19.43
C ALA A 174 2.70 -5.04 -20.75
N SER A 175 2.63 -3.89 -21.44
CA SER A 175 3.38 -3.63 -22.68
C SER A 175 4.89 -3.57 -22.48
N HIS A 176 5.33 -3.17 -21.28
CA HIS A 176 6.73 -3.10 -20.88
C HIS A 176 7.09 -4.20 -19.88
N HIS A 177 8.37 -4.56 -19.84
CA HIS A 177 8.84 -5.73 -19.08
C HIS A 177 8.63 -5.57 -17.57
N GLU A 178 8.80 -4.37 -17.01
CA GLU A 178 8.55 -4.10 -15.58
C GLU A 178 7.08 -4.23 -15.22
N GLY A 179 6.19 -3.68 -16.05
CA GLY A 179 4.74 -3.78 -15.87
C GLY A 179 4.25 -5.22 -16.05
N GLN A 180 4.76 -5.94 -17.06
CA GLN A 180 4.48 -7.36 -17.26
C GLN A 180 4.94 -8.19 -16.05
N LYS A 181 6.11 -7.87 -15.49
CA LYS A 181 6.65 -8.56 -14.32
C LYS A 181 5.78 -8.32 -13.08
N TRP A 182 5.38 -7.08 -12.85
CA TRP A 182 4.50 -6.71 -11.74
C TRP A 182 3.11 -7.33 -11.87
N SER A 183 2.47 -7.22 -13.04
CA SER A 183 1.17 -7.84 -13.31
C SER A 183 1.25 -9.37 -13.12
N THR A 184 2.32 -10.03 -13.57
CA THR A 184 2.52 -11.47 -13.35
C THR A 184 2.66 -11.84 -11.87
N TYR A 185 3.38 -11.02 -11.08
CA TYR A 185 3.44 -11.19 -9.63
C TYR A 185 2.07 -11.04 -8.97
N LEU A 186 1.29 -10.03 -9.36
CA LEU A 186 -0.06 -9.80 -8.81
C LEU A 186 -0.98 -10.97 -9.15
N ARG A 187 -0.99 -11.45 -10.40
CA ARG A 187 -1.75 -12.66 -10.78
C ARG A 187 -1.32 -13.89 -9.98
N PHE A 188 -0.01 -14.08 -9.76
CA PHE A 188 0.51 -15.17 -8.95
C PHE A 188 -0.05 -15.12 -7.51
N GLN A 189 -0.06 -13.95 -6.89
CA GLN A 189 -0.66 -13.77 -5.56
C GLN A 189 -2.17 -14.02 -5.59
N GLY A 190 -2.86 -13.53 -6.62
CA GLY A 190 -4.29 -13.79 -6.84
C GLY A 190 -4.63 -15.27 -6.86
N GLU A 191 -3.93 -16.06 -7.67
CA GLU A 191 -4.11 -17.52 -7.75
C GLU A 191 -3.74 -18.24 -6.45
N THR A 192 -2.67 -17.80 -5.78
CA THR A 192 -2.24 -18.38 -4.50
C THR A 192 -3.30 -18.19 -3.41
N TYR A 193 -3.88 -16.99 -3.32
CA TYR A 193 -4.95 -16.73 -2.36
C TYR A 193 -6.29 -17.36 -2.76
N MET A 194 -6.56 -17.54 -4.05
CA MET A 194 -7.73 -18.30 -4.48
C MET A 194 -7.62 -19.77 -4.10
N ALA A 195 -6.44 -20.38 -4.27
CA ALA A 195 -6.16 -21.73 -3.78
C ALA A 195 -6.39 -21.85 -2.26
N LEU A 196 -5.95 -20.85 -1.48
CA LEU A 196 -6.17 -20.80 -0.04
C LEU A 196 -7.65 -20.60 0.31
N ALA A 197 -8.38 -19.77 -0.43
CA ALA A 197 -9.81 -19.56 -0.26
C ALA A 197 -10.58 -20.87 -0.47
N ARG A 198 -10.29 -21.59 -1.56
CA ARG A 198 -10.85 -22.93 -1.83
C ARG A 198 -10.45 -23.94 -0.75
N CYS A 199 -9.23 -23.86 -0.23
CA CYS A 199 -8.80 -24.72 0.87
C CYS A 199 -9.71 -24.56 2.11
N TYR A 200 -9.88 -23.34 2.59
CA TYR A 200 -10.69 -23.08 3.78
C TYR A 200 -12.19 -23.28 3.53
N GLN A 201 -12.66 -23.11 2.29
CA GLN A 201 -14.01 -23.51 1.90
C GLN A 201 -14.21 -25.03 2.04
N GLY A 202 -13.25 -25.83 1.57
CA GLY A 202 -13.28 -27.28 1.74
C GLY A 202 -13.27 -27.70 3.21
N VAL A 203 -12.43 -27.06 4.03
CA VAL A 203 -12.41 -27.27 5.49
C VAL A 203 -13.78 -26.97 6.10
N HIS A 204 -14.40 -25.85 5.73
CA HIS A 204 -15.74 -25.50 6.21
C HIS A 204 -16.80 -26.54 5.81
N LEU A 205 -16.82 -26.96 4.54
CA LEU A 205 -17.73 -27.96 4.02
C LEU A 205 -17.58 -29.31 4.75
N LEU A 206 -16.34 -29.71 5.02
CA LEU A 206 -16.06 -30.95 5.74
C LEU A 206 -16.45 -30.86 7.22
N GLU A 207 -15.92 -29.87 7.93
CA GLU A 207 -15.96 -29.85 9.40
C GLU A 207 -17.23 -29.22 9.98
N THR A 208 -17.91 -28.37 9.21
CA THR A 208 -19.11 -27.66 9.67
C THR A 208 -20.38 -28.15 8.99
N GLU A 209 -20.33 -28.39 7.68
CA GLU A 209 -21.52 -28.79 6.92
C GLU A 209 -21.64 -30.31 6.71
N GLU A 210 -20.62 -31.09 7.09
CA GLU A 210 -20.53 -32.53 6.87
C GLU A 210 -20.70 -32.93 5.39
N LYS A 211 -20.40 -32.02 4.45
CA LYS A 211 -20.44 -32.23 2.99
C LYS A 211 -19.06 -32.61 2.47
N CYS A 212 -18.62 -33.80 2.83
CA CYS A 212 -17.31 -34.33 2.45
C CYS A 212 -17.10 -34.46 0.93
N GLY A 213 -18.14 -34.84 0.17
CA GLY A 213 -18.08 -34.92 -1.30
C GLY A 213 -17.79 -33.55 -1.93
N ASP A 214 -18.50 -32.51 -1.48
CA ASP A 214 -18.31 -31.14 -1.92
C ASP A 214 -16.91 -30.62 -1.54
N SER A 215 -16.47 -30.90 -0.31
CA SER A 215 -15.12 -30.55 0.16
C SER A 215 -14.03 -31.09 -0.78
N ILE A 216 -14.11 -32.37 -1.16
CA ILE A 216 -13.14 -33.00 -2.07
C ILE A 216 -13.07 -32.26 -3.42
N VAL A 217 -14.21 -31.91 -3.99
CA VAL A 217 -14.28 -31.24 -5.30
C VAL A 217 -13.76 -29.81 -5.20
N VAL A 218 -14.13 -29.06 -4.17
CA VAL A 218 -13.63 -27.70 -3.92
C VAL A 218 -12.11 -27.69 -3.70
N LEU A 219 -11.58 -28.63 -2.93
CA LEU A 219 -10.15 -28.77 -2.71
C LEU A 219 -9.41 -29.14 -4.00
N GLY A 220 -10.04 -29.94 -4.87
CA GLY A 220 -9.56 -30.21 -6.23
C GLY A 220 -9.46 -28.94 -7.09
N GLU A 221 -10.44 -28.04 -6.99
CA GLU A 221 -10.39 -26.73 -7.64
C GLU A 221 -9.24 -25.87 -7.11
N GLY A 222 -8.97 -25.92 -5.79
CA GLY A 222 -7.80 -25.29 -5.19
C GLY A 222 -6.47 -25.73 -5.82
N PHE A 223 -6.35 -27.00 -6.23
CA PHE A 223 -5.15 -27.48 -6.92
C PHE A 223 -5.00 -26.92 -8.34
N LYS A 224 -6.10 -26.63 -9.03
CA LYS A 224 -6.04 -25.97 -10.35
C LYS A 224 -5.45 -24.57 -10.20
N HIS A 225 -5.86 -23.82 -9.18
CA HIS A 225 -5.28 -22.51 -8.85
C HIS A 225 -3.78 -22.61 -8.47
N LEU A 226 -3.36 -23.62 -7.70
CA LEU A 226 -1.92 -23.84 -7.44
C LEU A 226 -1.12 -24.16 -8.71
N SER A 227 -1.70 -24.93 -9.64
CA SER A 227 -1.08 -25.22 -10.93
C SER A 227 -0.90 -23.93 -11.74
N GLN A 228 -1.93 -23.08 -11.78
CA GLN A 228 -1.87 -21.78 -12.44
C GLN A 228 -0.83 -20.85 -11.78
N ALA A 229 -0.80 -20.77 -10.46
CA ALA A 229 0.25 -20.03 -9.73
C ALA A 229 1.65 -20.56 -10.05
N THR A 230 1.83 -21.88 -10.16
CA THR A 230 3.12 -22.48 -10.56
C THR A 230 3.51 -22.14 -12.00
N HIS A 231 2.54 -22.00 -12.90
CA HIS A 231 2.80 -21.51 -14.25
C HIS A 231 3.27 -20.06 -14.21
N LEU A 232 2.53 -19.20 -13.51
CA LEU A 232 2.83 -17.78 -13.34
C LEU A 232 4.20 -17.53 -12.71
N SER A 233 4.61 -18.34 -11.72
CA SER A 233 5.93 -18.22 -11.12
C SER A 233 7.05 -18.49 -12.13
N LYS A 234 6.87 -19.48 -13.01
CA LYS A 234 7.84 -19.79 -14.08
C LYS A 234 7.87 -18.69 -15.14
N GLU A 235 6.73 -18.08 -15.45
CA GLU A 235 6.68 -16.91 -16.34
C GLU A 235 7.42 -15.72 -15.72
N TYR A 236 7.15 -15.42 -14.44
CA TYR A 236 7.79 -14.33 -13.70
C TYR A 236 9.32 -14.40 -13.73
N ASP A 237 9.89 -15.60 -13.57
CA ASP A 237 11.34 -15.83 -13.57
C ASP A 237 11.99 -15.59 -14.94
N LYS A 238 11.21 -15.71 -16.03
CA LYS A 238 11.67 -15.45 -17.41
C LYS A 238 11.68 -13.96 -17.74
N ILE A 239 10.84 -13.15 -17.06
CA ILE A 239 10.68 -11.72 -17.35
C ILE A 239 11.85 -10.93 -16.76
N LYS A 240 12.45 -10.04 -17.57
CA LYS A 240 13.49 -9.11 -17.15
C LYS A 240 12.89 -7.95 -16.32
N PRO A 241 13.65 -7.29 -15.43
CA PRO A 241 15.00 -7.67 -14.99
C PRO A 241 14.97 -8.94 -14.14
N LYS A 242 16.02 -9.77 -14.20
CA LYS A 242 16.10 -10.95 -13.33
C LYS A 242 16.16 -10.53 -11.87
N THR A 243 15.38 -11.18 -11.02
CA THR A 243 15.31 -10.93 -9.58
C THR A 243 15.84 -12.13 -8.82
N LYS A 244 16.36 -11.93 -7.60
CA LYS A 244 16.67 -13.02 -6.67
C LYS A 244 15.42 -13.70 -6.09
N LEU A 245 14.26 -13.08 -6.28
CA LEU A 245 12.98 -13.59 -5.83
C LEU A 245 12.47 -14.65 -6.81
N HIS A 246 12.30 -15.88 -6.32
CA HIS A 246 11.62 -16.98 -6.98
C HIS A 246 10.27 -17.23 -6.31
N LEU A 247 9.17 -16.98 -7.02
CA LEU A 247 7.83 -16.96 -6.40
C LEU A 247 7.38 -18.33 -5.88
N ALA A 248 7.74 -19.40 -6.59
CA ALA A 248 7.46 -20.77 -6.17
C ALA A 248 8.19 -21.19 -4.88
N GLU A 249 9.29 -20.52 -4.55
CA GLU A 249 10.07 -20.80 -3.34
C GLU A 249 9.64 -19.91 -2.15
N SER A 250 8.62 -19.06 -2.36
CA SER A 250 8.13 -18.21 -1.29
C SER A 250 7.48 -19.05 -0.17
N ALA A 251 7.84 -18.73 1.08
CA ALA A 251 7.33 -19.45 2.25
C ALA A 251 5.80 -19.49 2.33
N GLN A 252 5.14 -18.43 1.84
CA GLN A 252 3.68 -18.36 1.77
C GLN A 252 3.11 -19.37 0.78
N PHE A 253 3.67 -19.46 -0.44
CA PHE A 253 3.20 -20.39 -1.46
C PHE A 253 3.38 -21.84 -1.02
N GLU A 254 4.55 -22.18 -0.45
CA GLU A 254 4.80 -23.52 0.10
C GLU A 254 3.87 -23.85 1.27
N LYS A 255 3.56 -22.87 2.13
CA LYS A 255 2.56 -23.07 3.21
C LYS A 255 1.18 -23.37 2.65
N VAL A 256 0.70 -22.62 1.65
CA VAL A 256 -0.61 -22.86 1.01
C VAL A 256 -0.65 -24.25 0.38
N LYS A 257 0.39 -24.62 -0.36
CA LYS A 257 0.53 -25.94 -0.97
C LYS A 257 0.47 -27.06 0.07
N LYS A 258 1.19 -26.92 1.18
CA LYS A 258 1.16 -27.89 2.29
C LYS A 258 -0.25 -28.03 2.87
N VAL A 259 -0.87 -26.92 3.26
CA VAL A 259 -2.21 -26.91 3.89
C VAL A 259 -3.27 -27.49 2.95
N LEU A 260 -3.21 -27.20 1.65
CA LEU A 260 -4.16 -27.76 0.68
C LEU A 260 -3.98 -29.29 0.54
N ASN A 261 -2.74 -29.78 0.46
CA ASN A 261 -2.46 -31.22 0.40
C ASN A 261 -2.97 -31.96 1.63
N GLU A 262 -2.72 -31.42 2.82
CA GLU A 262 -3.16 -32.00 4.09
C GLU A 262 -4.69 -32.08 4.16
N ASN A 263 -5.40 -31.01 3.81
CA ASN A 263 -6.85 -30.97 3.85
C ASN A 263 -7.51 -31.84 2.77
N LYS A 264 -6.92 -31.95 1.58
CA LYS A 264 -7.40 -32.88 0.54
C LYS A 264 -7.24 -34.32 0.98
N ALA A 265 -6.06 -34.69 1.50
CA ALA A 265 -5.81 -36.03 2.02
C ALA A 265 -6.74 -36.38 3.19
N LYS A 266 -7.04 -35.41 4.06
CA LYS A 266 -8.04 -35.55 5.14
C LYS A 266 -9.43 -35.83 4.57
N SER A 267 -9.91 -34.98 3.66
CA SER A 267 -11.25 -35.13 3.06
C SER A 267 -11.40 -36.45 2.29
N ASP A 268 -10.39 -36.86 1.52
CA ASP A 268 -10.40 -38.16 0.83
C ASP A 268 -10.47 -39.33 1.81
N ARG A 269 -9.69 -39.27 2.91
CA ARG A 269 -9.69 -40.29 3.94
C ARG A 269 -11.04 -40.38 4.64
N GLU A 270 -11.61 -39.25 5.03
CA GLU A 270 -12.91 -39.20 5.70
C GLU A 270 -14.04 -39.68 4.79
N ASN A 271 -14.02 -39.33 3.50
CA ASN A 271 -15.02 -39.84 2.56
C ASN A 271 -14.90 -41.35 2.36
N ASN A 272 -13.69 -41.88 2.34
CA ASN A 272 -13.44 -43.31 2.14
C ASN A 272 -13.74 -44.16 3.39
N LEU A 273 -13.72 -43.59 4.59
CA LEU A 273 -13.88 -44.33 5.85
C LEU A 273 -15.21 -44.07 6.57
N ILE A 274 -15.81 -42.90 6.37
CA ILE A 274 -16.95 -42.42 7.17
C ILE A 274 -18.13 -42.05 6.28
N TYR A 275 -17.95 -41.08 5.37
CA TYR A 275 -19.09 -40.43 4.72
C TYR A 275 -19.59 -41.16 3.48
N HIS A 276 -18.71 -41.75 2.66
CA HIS A 276 -19.02 -42.41 1.39
C HIS A 276 -19.93 -41.57 0.46
N GLN A 277 -19.79 -40.24 0.51
CA GLN A 277 -20.57 -39.34 -0.31
C GLN A 277 -20.09 -39.37 -1.76
N LYS A 278 -21.04 -39.28 -2.69
CA LYS A 278 -20.73 -39.08 -4.11
C LYS A 278 -20.11 -37.70 -4.29
N LEU A 279 -19.12 -37.63 -5.19
CA LEU A 279 -18.50 -36.36 -5.56
C LEU A 279 -19.48 -35.63 -6.52
N PRO A 280 -19.82 -34.37 -6.27
CA PRO A 280 -20.65 -33.60 -7.20
C PRO A 280 -19.94 -33.41 -8.54
N GLU A 281 -20.72 -33.35 -9.63
CA GLU A 281 -20.19 -33.09 -10.98
C GLU A 281 -19.73 -31.63 -11.13
N GLU A 282 -20.46 -30.71 -10.49
CA GLU A 282 -20.13 -29.28 -10.47
C GLU A 282 -19.46 -28.89 -9.16
N CYS A 283 -18.41 -28.07 -9.27
CA CYS A 283 -17.73 -27.53 -8.10
C CYS A 283 -18.58 -26.41 -7.46
N PRO A 284 -18.84 -26.46 -6.14
CA PRO A 284 -19.48 -25.36 -5.43
C PRO A 284 -18.83 -24.00 -5.72
N PRO A 285 -19.62 -22.93 -5.89
CA PRO A 285 -19.08 -21.59 -6.12
C PRO A 285 -18.25 -21.12 -4.92
N PRO A 286 -17.28 -20.20 -5.10
CA PRO A 286 -16.57 -19.61 -3.98
C PRO A 286 -17.54 -18.90 -3.03
N LEU A 287 -17.23 -18.86 -1.73
CA LEU A 287 -17.97 -18.03 -0.78
C LEU A 287 -17.82 -16.55 -1.12
N ASP A 288 -18.82 -15.72 -0.79
CA ASP A 288 -18.78 -14.29 -1.10
C ASP A 288 -17.58 -13.61 -0.44
N PRO A 289 -16.84 -12.75 -1.17
CA PRO A 289 -15.64 -12.12 -0.63
C PRO A 289 -16.00 -11.14 0.49
N LYS A 290 -15.17 -11.13 1.54
CA LYS A 290 -15.33 -10.20 2.67
C LYS A 290 -14.11 -9.32 2.85
N CYS A 291 -14.30 -8.01 2.70
CA CYS A 291 -13.28 -7.01 3.00
C CYS A 291 -13.45 -6.51 4.44
N VAL A 292 -12.37 -6.50 5.23
CA VAL A 292 -12.38 -5.93 6.59
C VAL A 292 -11.36 -4.81 6.76
N VAL A 293 -10.44 -4.66 5.80
CA VAL A 293 -9.50 -3.55 5.75
C VAL A 293 -10.14 -2.40 4.99
N HIS A 294 -10.64 -1.41 5.75
CA HIS A 294 -11.17 -0.17 5.21
C HIS A 294 -10.17 0.97 5.39
N VAL A 295 -10.05 1.79 4.34
CA VAL A 295 -9.19 2.97 4.30
C VAL A 295 -10.08 4.20 4.20
N THR A 296 -9.86 5.14 5.10
CA THR A 296 -10.42 6.50 5.00
C THR A 296 -9.46 7.33 4.15
N ALA A 297 -9.98 8.09 3.20
CA ALA A 297 -9.16 8.97 2.36
C ALA A 297 -8.35 9.95 3.22
N LEU A 298 -7.16 10.31 2.76
CA LEU A 298 -6.30 11.23 3.49
C LEU A 298 -6.87 12.63 3.32
N GLU A 299 -7.38 13.22 4.39
CA GLU A 299 -7.67 14.64 4.41
C GLU A 299 -6.33 15.39 4.44
N LEU A 300 -6.00 16.06 3.32
CA LEU A 300 -4.92 17.03 3.36
C LEU A 300 -5.38 18.21 4.24
N PRO A 301 -4.53 18.74 5.11
CA PRO A 301 -4.85 19.98 5.80
C PRO A 301 -5.14 21.04 4.74
N SER A 302 -6.32 21.66 4.82
CA SER A 302 -6.61 22.87 4.04
C SER A 302 -5.49 23.85 4.33
N GLY A 303 -4.74 24.26 3.30
CA GLY A 303 -3.68 25.25 3.48
C GLY A 303 -4.28 26.45 4.21
N GLU A 304 -3.61 26.90 5.28
CA GLU A 304 -3.89 28.24 5.78
C GLU A 304 -3.68 29.20 4.60
N ASP A 305 -4.72 29.94 4.28
CA ASP A 305 -4.74 30.86 3.15
C ASP A 305 -3.81 32.04 3.46
N HIS A 306 -2.51 31.85 3.27
CA HIS A 306 -1.51 32.90 3.43
C HIS A 306 -1.60 33.99 2.34
N THR A 307 -2.59 33.91 1.43
CA THR A 307 -2.86 34.96 0.44
C THR A 307 -3.30 36.28 1.10
N LEU A 308 -3.85 36.24 2.33
CA LEU A 308 -4.25 37.45 3.05
C LEU A 308 -3.05 38.27 3.58
N THR A 309 -1.92 37.63 3.90
CA THR A 309 -0.73 38.35 4.41
C THR A 309 0.08 39.05 3.30
N VAL A 310 -0.13 38.66 2.04
CA VAL A 310 0.58 39.22 0.87
C VAL A 310 -0.11 40.50 0.34
N LEU A 311 -1.42 40.63 0.52
CA LEU A 311 -2.15 41.84 0.09
C LEU A 311 -1.94 43.01 1.06
N GLU A 312 -1.87 42.77 2.38
CA GLU A 312 -1.65 43.85 3.36
C GLU A 312 -0.24 44.46 3.30
N THR A 313 0.76 43.72 2.82
CA THR A 313 2.13 44.24 2.66
C THR A 313 2.36 44.97 1.33
N SER A 314 1.42 44.89 0.40
CA SER A 314 1.49 45.62 -0.88
C SER A 314 0.82 46.99 -0.82
N ASP A 315 -0.17 47.19 0.07
CA ASP A 315 -0.88 48.47 0.20
C ASP A 315 -0.24 49.47 1.17
N VAL A 316 0.74 49.06 1.99
CA VAL A 316 1.43 49.98 2.94
C VAL A 316 2.63 50.70 2.30
N ALA A 317 3.05 50.33 1.08
CA ALA A 317 4.22 50.92 0.43
C ALA A 317 3.92 52.11 -0.52
N GLN A 318 2.67 52.60 -0.60
CA GLN A 318 2.30 53.72 -1.49
C GLN A 318 1.65 54.94 -0.82
N SER A 319 1.69 55.07 0.51
CA SER A 319 1.26 56.30 1.16
C SER A 319 2.18 56.69 2.31
N GLU A 320 3.29 57.37 2.00
CA GLU A 320 3.91 58.38 2.87
C GLU A 320 5.17 58.95 2.18
N GLY A 321 5.14 60.25 1.86
CA GLY A 321 6.35 60.98 1.46
C GLY A 321 6.17 62.17 0.52
N GLU A 322 5.18 63.04 0.73
CA GLU A 322 5.20 64.40 0.17
C GLU A 322 5.60 65.40 1.28
N VAL A 323 6.58 66.26 0.94
CA VAL A 323 6.91 67.61 1.49
C VAL A 323 7.79 67.75 2.76
N GLU A 324 9.00 68.30 2.60
CA GLU A 324 9.46 69.61 3.14
C GLU A 324 10.93 69.87 2.69
N ALA A 325 11.20 70.83 1.79
CA ALA A 325 11.35 72.28 1.99
C ALA A 325 12.67 72.70 2.69
N GLY A 326 13.55 73.36 1.92
CA GLY A 326 14.78 74.00 2.39
C GLY A 326 15.27 75.07 1.41
N ALA A 327 14.69 76.27 1.52
CA ALA A 327 15.16 77.58 1.06
C ALA A 327 16.64 77.85 1.41
N LEU A 328 17.47 78.72 0.81
CA LEU A 328 17.40 79.95 -0.01
C LEU A 328 18.86 80.21 -0.48
N ASP A 329 19.12 80.88 -1.61
CA ASP A 329 19.68 82.25 -1.65
C ASP A 329 20.05 82.74 -3.08
N ALA A 330 19.90 84.06 -3.23
CA ALA A 330 20.23 85.06 -4.27
C ALA A 330 21.14 84.67 -5.46
N GLY A 331 20.99 85.19 -6.69
CA GLY A 331 20.38 86.43 -7.14
C GLY A 331 21.45 87.48 -7.48
N THR A 332 21.86 87.58 -8.76
CA THR A 332 22.26 88.86 -9.41
C THR A 332 22.43 88.69 -10.94
N SER A 333 21.82 89.65 -11.64
CA SER A 333 22.05 90.22 -12.98
C SER A 333 22.92 89.51 -14.02
#